data_AF-K1T880-F1
#
_entry.id   AF-K1T880-F1
#
_cell.length_a   1.000
_cell.length_b   1.000
_cell.length_c   1.000
_cell.angle_alpha   90.00
_cell.angle_beta   90.00
_cell.angle_gamma   90.00
#
_symmetry.space_group_name_H-M   'P 1'
#
loop_
_entity.id
_entity.type
_entity.pdbx_description
1 polymer ?
#
loop_
_entity_poly.entity_id
_entity_poly.type
_entity_poly.pdbx_seq_one_letter_code
_entity_poly.pdbx_strand_id
1 'polypeptide(L)'
;METDLKFRPFRSPADPGWDEAWAIYQNSFPQKEIRSLEDHLQALSDPHYTADGIWSDGRLIGILYYWTAPEYVYIEHLAISPDLRGAN
;
A
#
# COMPACT_ATOMS: atom_id res chain seq x y z
N MET A 1 17.81 -14.97 10.40
CA MET A 1 17.58 -14.68 8.97
C MET A 1 17.06 -13.26 8.95
N GLU A 2 17.80 -12.31 8.38
CA GLU A 2 17.30 -10.94 8.19
C GLU A 2 16.15 -11.01 7.19
N THR A 3 14.96 -10.59 7.60
CA THR A 3 13.84 -10.38 6.68
C THR A 3 14.15 -9.16 5.83
N ASP A 4 14.39 -9.37 4.53
CA ASP A 4 14.62 -8.31 3.55
C ASP A 4 13.29 -7.62 3.21
N LEU A 5 12.88 -6.70 4.09
CA LEU A 5 11.68 -5.87 3.91
C LEU A 5 11.97 -4.73 2.93
N LYS A 6 11.24 -4.69 1.83
CA LYS A 6 11.35 -3.66 0.79
C LYS A 6 10.03 -2.95 0.58
N PHE A 7 10.08 -1.63 0.50
CA PHE A 7 8.95 -0.80 0.08
C PHE A 7 9.14 -0.46 -1.39
N ARG A 8 8.11 -0.71 -2.21
CA ARG A 8 8.15 -0.44 -3.64
C ARG A 8 6.90 0.35 -4.05
N PRO A 9 7.06 1.53 -4.64
CA PRO A 9 5.91 2.34 -5.01
C PRO A 9 5.20 1.77 -6.22
N PHE A 10 3.88 1.80 -6.16
CA PHE A 10 3.03 1.66 -7.33
C PHE A 10 2.83 3.04 -7.98
N ARG A 11 3.00 3.10 -9.29
CA ARG A 11 2.77 4.26 -10.16
C ARG A 11 1.57 4.03 -11.08
N SER A 12 1.19 2.78 -11.34
CA SER A 12 0.02 2.46 -12.15
C SER A 12 -0.54 1.05 -11.87
N PRO A 13 -1.77 0.76 -12.32
CA PRO A 13 -2.33 -0.60 -12.27
C PRO A 13 -1.56 -1.65 -13.06
N ALA A 14 -0.64 -1.26 -13.94
CA ALA A 14 0.20 -2.19 -14.69
C ALA A 14 1.40 -2.72 -13.87
N ASP A 15 1.64 -2.16 -12.68
CA ASP A 15 2.79 -2.54 -11.87
C ASP A 15 2.61 -3.93 -11.26
N PRO A 16 3.67 -4.76 -11.22
CA PRO A 16 3.61 -6.08 -10.61
C PRO A 16 3.16 -6.02 -9.15
N GLY A 17 2.12 -6.78 -8.80
CA GLY A 17 1.56 -6.84 -7.45
C GLY A 17 0.45 -5.82 -7.17
N TRP A 18 0.07 -4.99 -8.14
CA TRP A 18 -1.02 -4.02 -7.99
C TRP A 18 -2.34 -4.67 -7.56
N ASP A 19 -2.80 -5.69 -8.27
CA ASP A 19 -4.10 -6.33 -7.98
C ASP A 19 -4.13 -6.93 -6.57
N GLU A 20 -3.01 -7.49 -6.11
CA GLU A 20 -2.88 -8.04 -4.75
C GLU A 20 -2.88 -6.91 -3.71
N ALA A 21 -2.14 -5.82 -3.94
CA ALA A 21 -2.16 -4.64 -3.07
C ALA A 21 -3.55 -4.00 -2.97
N TRP A 22 -4.24 -3.91 -4.11
CA TRP A 22 -5.59 -3.38 -4.20
C TRP A 22 -6.61 -4.26 -3.47
N ALA A 23 -6.46 -5.59 -3.54
CA ALA A 23 -7.25 -6.52 -2.76
C ALA A 23 -6.98 -6.39 -1.25
N ILE A 24 -5.72 -6.25 -0.83
CA ILE A 24 -5.37 -6.02 0.58
C ILE A 24 -6.02 -4.72 1.08
N TYR A 25 -5.95 -3.66 0.29
CA TYR A 25 -6.57 -2.37 0.59
C TYR A 25 -8.09 -2.49 0.77
N GLN A 26 -8.79 -3.03 -0.22
CA GLN A 26 -10.25 -3.13 -0.19
C GLN A 26 -10.79 -4.02 0.94
N ASN A 27 -10.05 -5.06 1.33
CA ASN A 27 -10.49 -5.99 2.37
C ASN A 27 -10.08 -5.57 3.79
N SER A 28 -9.20 -4.56 3.93
CA SER A 28 -8.66 -4.16 5.24
C SER A 28 -9.37 -2.97 5.88
N PHE A 29 -10.15 -2.20 5.11
CA PHE A 29 -10.78 -0.96 5.59
C PHE A 29 -12.30 -0.98 5.33
N PRO A 30 -13.10 -0.26 6.13
CA PRO A 30 -14.52 -0.05 5.84
C PRO A 30 -14.73 0.69 4.52
N GLN A 31 -15.85 0.46 3.83
CA GLN A 31 -16.15 1.08 2.53
C GLN A 31 -16.01 2.61 2.51
N LYS A 32 -16.38 3.28 3.61
CA LYS A 32 -16.27 4.75 3.76
C LYS A 32 -14.82 5.28 3.84
N GLU A 33 -13.84 4.39 4.05
CA GLU A 33 -12.41 4.69 4.16
C GLU A 33 -11.63 4.24 2.92
N ILE A 34 -12.33 3.62 1.97
CA ILE A 34 -11.76 3.12 0.70
C ILE A 34 -12.08 4.11 -0.41
N ARG A 35 -11.06 4.50 -1.17
CA ARG A 35 -11.21 5.29 -2.39
C ARG A 35 -11.81 4.44 -3.52
N SER A 36 -12.54 5.09 -4.43
CA SER A 36 -12.79 4.50 -5.74
C SER A 36 -11.46 4.28 -6.47
N LEU A 37 -11.43 3.38 -7.46
CA LEU A 37 -10.21 3.19 -8.27
C LEU A 37 -9.81 4.51 -8.96
N GLU A 38 -10.78 5.25 -9.49
CA GLU A 38 -10.55 6.55 -10.14
C GLU A 38 -9.90 7.56 -9.18
N ASP A 39 -10.46 7.72 -7.97
CA ASP A 39 -9.90 8.63 -6.96
C ASP A 39 -8.51 8.21 -6.51
N HIS A 40 -8.25 6.90 -6.41
CA HIS A 40 -6.94 6.40 -6.05
C HIS A 40 -5.91 6.66 -7.16
N LEU A 41 -6.27 6.48 -8.43
CA LEU A 41 -5.41 6.85 -9.56
C LEU A 41 -5.16 8.36 -9.62
N GLN A 42 -6.17 9.17 -9.31
CA GLN A 42 -6.00 10.61 -9.19
C GLN A 42 -5.03 10.97 -8.06
N ALA A 43 -5.11 10.29 -6.90
CA ALA A 43 -4.16 10.48 -5.82
C ALA A 43 -2.72 10.09 -6.23
N LEU A 44 -2.53 8.99 -6.98
CA LEU A 44 -1.22 8.59 -7.51
C LEU A 44 -0.57 9.61 -8.43
N SER A 45 -1.35 10.52 -9.03
CA SER A 45 -0.83 11.60 -9.85
C SER A 45 -0.25 12.76 -9.02
N ASP A 46 -0.55 12.82 -7.72
CA ASP A 46 0.01 13.83 -6.82
C ASP A 46 1.41 13.42 -6.36
N PRO A 47 2.44 14.28 -6.54
CA PRO A 47 3.81 13.95 -6.14
C PRO A 47 4.00 13.76 -4.63
N HIS A 48 3.06 14.23 -3.80
CA HIS A 48 3.13 14.07 -2.34
C HIS A 48 2.52 12.76 -1.86
N TYR A 49 1.74 12.07 -2.69
CA TYR A 49 1.15 10.78 -2.36
C TYR A 49 2.07 9.64 -2.79
N THR A 50 2.22 8.63 -1.93
CA THR A 50 2.90 7.39 -2.29
C THR A 50 2.09 6.21 -1.81
N ALA A 51 1.85 5.28 -2.73
CA ALA A 51 1.25 3.98 -2.45
C ALA A 51 2.33 2.90 -2.57
N ASP A 52 2.93 2.50 -1.45
CA ASP A 52 3.95 1.46 -1.42
C ASP A 52 3.34 0.07 -1.18
N GLY A 53 3.83 -0.92 -1.92
CA GLY A 53 3.75 -2.32 -1.54
C GLY A 53 4.87 -2.67 -0.57
N ILE A 54 4.56 -3.47 0.45
CA ILE A 54 5.52 -4.02 1.41
C ILE A 54 5.88 -5.43 0.95
N TRP A 55 7.16 -5.68 0.67
CA TRP A 55 7.64 -6.93 0.10
C TRP A 55 8.62 -7.62 1.04
N SER A 56 8.52 -8.95 1.15
CA SER A 56 9.51 -9.81 1.81
C SER A 56 9.76 -11.02 0.92
N ASP A 57 11.03 -11.35 0.66
CA ASP A 57 11.43 -12.50 -0.17
C ASP A 57 10.73 -12.56 -1.54
N GLY A 58 10.49 -11.39 -2.14
CA GLY A 58 9.80 -11.25 -3.43
C GLY A 58 8.27 -11.41 -3.38
N ARG A 59 7.69 -11.70 -2.21
CA ARG A 59 6.25 -11.76 -1.98
C ARG A 59 5.73 -10.41 -1.47
N LEU A 60 4.60 -9.96 -1.98
CA LEU A 60 3.87 -8.83 -1.41
C LEU A 60 3.19 -9.29 -0.11
N ILE A 61 3.49 -8.61 0.99
CA ILE A 61 2.99 -8.96 2.32
C ILE A 61 2.08 -7.89 2.91
N GLY A 62 1.96 -6.71 2.28
CA GLY A 62 1.15 -5.61 2.77
C GLY A 62 1.24 -4.36 1.93
N ILE A 63 0.61 -3.29 2.42
CA ILE A 63 0.57 -1.96 1.80
C ILE A 63 0.89 -0.87 2.83
N LEU A 64 1.50 0.22 2.37
CA LEU A 64 1.74 1.43 3.13
C LEU A 64 1.48 2.64 2.23
N TYR A 65 0.36 3.32 2.44
CA TYR A 65 -0.05 4.50 1.68
C TYR A 65 0.05 5.75 2.57
N TYR A 66 0.69 6.80 2.06
CA TYR A 66 0.99 7.98 2.86
C TYR A 66 1.13 9.25 2.03
N TRP A 67 0.95 10.37 2.71
CA TRP A 67 1.19 11.72 2.19
C TRP A 67 2.44 12.31 2.84
N THR A 68 3.32 12.86 2.03
CA THR A 68 4.53 13.55 2.49
C THR A 68 4.30 15.06 2.48
N ALA A 69 4.33 15.67 3.67
CA ALA A 69 4.39 17.11 3.85
C ALA A 69 5.84 17.54 4.17
N PRO A 70 6.19 18.83 4.11
CA PRO A 70 7.55 19.29 4.36
C PRO A 70 8.10 18.90 5.75
N GLU A 71 7.24 18.80 6.77
CA GLU A 71 7.66 18.59 8.15
C GLU A 71 7.22 17.22 8.72
N TYR A 72 6.36 16.49 8.02
CA TYR A 72 5.84 15.22 8.51
C TYR A 72 5.37 14.30 7.37
N VAL A 73 5.24 13.02 7.69
CA VAL A 73 4.58 12.03 6.83
C VAL A 73 3.30 11.59 7.52
N TYR A 74 2.18 11.72 6.82
CA TYR A 74 0.90 11.22 7.28
C TYR A 74 0.64 9.84 6.69
N ILE A 75 0.66 8.81 7.53
CA ILE A 75 0.28 7.46 7.14
C ILE A 75 -1.23 7.40 7.05
N GLU A 76 -1.72 7.22 5.83
CA GLU A 76 -3.15 7.17 5.54
C GLU A 76 -3.70 5.75 5.68
N HIS A 77 -3.01 4.77 5.09
CA HIS A 77 -3.40 3.37 5.16
C HIS A 77 -2.17 2.47 5.37
N LEU A 78 -2.24 1.59 6.37
CA LEU A 78 -1.25 0.54 6.62
C LEU A 78 -1.99 -0.77 6.89
N ALA A 79 -1.71 -1.79 6.07
CA ALA A 79 -2.32 -3.10 6.24
C ALA A 79 -1.37 -4.22 5.80
N ILE A 80 -1.36 -5.31 6.56
CA ILE A 80 -0.64 -6.55 6.22
C ILE A 80 -1.65 -7.58 5.69
N SER A 81 -1.23 -8.39 4.72
CA SER A 81 -2.00 -9.50 4.16
C SER A 81 -2.58 -10.37 5.30
N PRO A 82 -3.89 -10.72 5.24
CA PRO A 82 -4.55 -11.49 6.29
C PRO A 82 -3.83 -12.78 6.66
N ASP A 83 -3.25 -13.46 5.67
CA ASP A 83 -2.56 -14.75 5.82
C ASP A 83 -1.28 -14.67 6.67
N LEU A 84 -0.78 -13.46 6.92
CA LEU A 84 0.45 -13.20 7.65
C LEU A 84 0.21 -12.47 8.98
N ARG A 85 -1.06 -12.21 9.34
CA ARG A 85 -1.40 -11.55 10.61
C ARG A 85 -1.21 -12.51 11.78
N GLY A 86 -0.60 -12.03 12.86
CA GLY A 86 -0.46 -12.79 14.11
C GLY A 86 0.68 -13.82 14.14
N ALA A 87 1.59 -13.80 13.15
CA ALA A 87 2.79 -14.63 13.11
C ALA A 87 3.95 -14.05 13.97
N ASN A 88 3.64 -13.68 15.21
CA ASN A 88 4.64 -13.20 16.19
C ASN A 88 5.43 -14.37 16.81
#